data_AF-A0A8J7AWU5-F1
#
_entry.id   AF-A0A8J7AWU5-F1
#
_cell.length_a   1.000
_cell.length_b   1.000
_cell.length_c   1.000
_cell.angle_alpha   90.00
_cell.angle_beta   90.00
_cell.angle_gamma   90.00
#
_symmetry.space_group_name_H-M   'P 1'
#
loop_
_entity.id
_entity.type
_entity.pdbx_description
1 polymer ?
#
loop_
_entity_poly.entity_id
_entity_poly.type
_entity_poly.pdbx_seq_one_letter_code
_entity_poly.pdbx_strand_id
1 'polypeptide(L)'
;MTTQEIRPGQSLSSLAGSLYGDTSYFRELAEQNNIDIFNPESLAGLNIEVPSLEEVKAQATSAIESTLSQLNIQSLDLSAIRGPASLSASQLIEWLL
;
A
#
# COMPACT_ATOMS: atom_id res chain seq x y z
N MET A 1 0.11 -21.92 2.93
CA MET A 1 1.46 -21.43 2.54
C MET A 1 2.35 -22.53 1.97
N THR A 2 3.05 -22.25 0.87
CA THR A 2 4.04 -23.14 0.23
C THR A 2 5.36 -22.40 0.02
N THR A 3 6.49 -23.09 -0.03
CA THR A 3 7.80 -22.46 -0.28
C THR A 3 8.25 -22.73 -1.72
N GLN A 4 8.84 -21.74 -2.37
CA GLN A 4 9.38 -21.85 -3.73
C GLN A 4 10.73 -21.14 -3.87
N GLU A 5 11.66 -21.79 -4.56
CA GLU A 5 12.94 -21.18 -4.94
C GLU A 5 12.78 -20.27 -6.17
N ILE A 6 13.32 -19.05 -6.10
CA ILE A 6 13.40 -18.14 -7.24
C ILE A 6 14.53 -18.57 -8.15
N ARG A 7 14.23 -18.85 -9.42
CA ARG A 7 15.24 -19.27 -10.40
C ARG A 7 16.11 -18.09 -10.87
N PRO A 8 17.36 -18.34 -11.30
CA PRO A 8 18.17 -17.32 -11.96
C PRO A 8 17.43 -16.65 -13.13
N GLY A 9 17.40 -15.32 -13.15
CA GLY A 9 16.71 -14.53 -14.18
C GLY A 9 15.18 -14.46 -14.03
N GLN A 10 14.60 -15.09 -13.01
CA GLN A 10 13.18 -14.95 -12.68
C GLN A 10 12.96 -13.66 -11.86
N SER A 11 11.95 -12.88 -12.23
CA SER A 11 11.51 -11.72 -11.46
C SER A 11 10.31 -12.09 -10.58
N LEU A 12 10.05 -11.32 -9.53
CA LEU A 12 8.84 -11.50 -8.72
C LEU A 12 7.56 -11.34 -9.54
N SER A 13 7.56 -10.45 -10.54
CA SER A 13 6.41 -10.24 -11.41
C SER A 13 6.13 -11.46 -12.31
N SER A 14 7.16 -12.09 -12.88
CA SER A 14 6.97 -13.30 -13.68
C SER A 14 6.58 -14.50 -12.81
N LEU A 15 7.11 -14.57 -11.59
CA LEU A 15 6.72 -15.56 -10.59
C LEU A 15 5.25 -15.39 -10.17
N ALA A 16 4.81 -14.16 -9.86
CA ALA A 16 3.42 -13.84 -9.55
C ALA A 16 2.48 -14.21 -10.71
N GLY A 17 2.85 -13.88 -11.96
CA GLY A 17 2.09 -14.28 -13.14
C GLY A 17 1.94 -15.80 -13.26
N SER A 18 2.98 -16.57 -12.92
CA SER A 18 2.94 -18.04 -12.94
C SER A 18 2.10 -18.64 -11.80
N LEU A 19 2.11 -18.02 -10.62
CA LEU A 19 1.45 -18.55 -9.41
C LEU A 19 -0.01 -18.15 -9.33
N TYR A 20 -0.32 -16.91 -9.70
CA TYR A 20 -1.61 -16.28 -9.48
C TYR A 20 -2.35 -15.96 -10.77
N GLY A 21 -1.69 -16.10 -11.93
CA GLY A 21 -2.24 -15.67 -13.23
C GLY A 21 -2.22 -14.15 -13.41
N ASP A 22 -1.65 -13.40 -12.46
CA ASP A 22 -1.64 -11.95 -12.45
C ASP A 22 -0.31 -11.44 -11.89
N THR A 23 0.39 -10.65 -12.71
CA THR A 23 1.70 -10.10 -12.40
C THR A 23 1.67 -9.01 -11.32
N SER A 24 0.49 -8.45 -11.01
CA SER A 24 0.34 -7.38 -10.01
C SER A 24 0.63 -7.83 -8.59
N TYR A 25 0.50 -9.12 -8.28
CA TYR A 25 0.77 -9.71 -6.96
C TYR A 25 2.25 -9.79 -6.57
N PHE A 26 3.14 -9.22 -7.38
CA PHE A 26 4.58 -9.22 -7.09
C PHE A 26 4.93 -8.45 -5.81
N ARG A 27 4.13 -7.44 -5.46
CA ARG A 27 4.35 -6.59 -4.28
C ARG A 27 4.06 -7.37 -3.00
N GLU A 28 2.96 -8.11 -2.99
CA GLU A 28 2.53 -8.94 -1.87
C GLU A 28 3.53 -10.08 -1.63
N LEU A 29 4.07 -10.67 -2.70
CA LEU A 29 5.19 -11.62 -2.59
C LEU A 29 6.42 -10.96 -1.96
N ALA A 30 6.76 -9.73 -2.36
CA ALA A 30 7.91 -9.03 -1.82
C ALA A 30 7.72 -8.68 -0.33
N GLU A 31 6.55 -8.15 0.04
CA GLU A 31 6.20 -7.74 1.40
C GLU A 31 6.20 -8.94 2.35
N GLN A 32 5.57 -10.06 1.96
CA GLN A 32 5.56 -11.30 2.76
C GLN A 32 6.98 -11.82 3.05
N ASN A 33 7.92 -11.63 2.12
CA ASN A 33 9.27 -12.16 2.20
C ASN A 33 10.32 -11.12 2.59
N ASN A 34 9.91 -9.91 2.96
CA ASN A 34 10.81 -8.78 3.29
C ASN A 34 11.84 -8.49 2.19
N ILE A 35 11.41 -8.61 0.93
CA ILE A 35 12.26 -8.38 -0.23
C ILE A 35 12.26 -6.90 -0.59
N ASP A 36 13.45 -6.30 -0.65
CA ASP A 36 13.63 -4.95 -1.20
C ASP A 36 13.53 -4.99 -2.73
N ILE A 37 12.38 -4.55 -3.24
CA ILE A 37 12.11 -4.48 -4.67
C ILE A 37 12.98 -3.46 -5.42
N PHE A 38 13.62 -2.51 -4.71
CA PHE A 38 14.50 -1.51 -5.31
C PHE A 38 15.94 -2.00 -5.45
N ASN A 39 16.29 -3.12 -4.82
CA ASN A 39 17.61 -3.74 -4.93
C ASN A 39 17.51 -5.23 -5.33
N PRO A 40 17.15 -5.52 -6.59
CA PRO A 40 16.81 -6.88 -7.03
C PRO A 40 18.02 -7.78 -7.31
N GLU A 41 19.26 -7.33 -7.08
CA GLU A 41 20.47 -8.00 -7.59
C GLU A 41 20.72 -9.41 -7.01
N SER A 42 19.96 -9.85 -6.00
CA SER A 42 20.13 -11.17 -5.38
C SER A 42 18.82 -11.89 -5.02
N LEU A 43 17.81 -11.87 -5.91
CA LEU A 43 16.60 -12.68 -5.68
C LEU A 43 16.79 -14.16 -6.05
N ALA A 44 17.69 -14.47 -6.97
CA ALA A 44 17.94 -15.84 -7.43
C ALA A 44 18.46 -16.72 -6.29
N GLY A 45 17.92 -17.94 -6.17
CA GLY A 45 18.27 -18.90 -5.13
C GLY A 45 17.60 -18.65 -3.78
N LEU A 46 16.81 -17.58 -3.64
CA LEU A 46 16.00 -17.36 -2.44
C LEU A 46 14.82 -18.34 -2.41
N ASN A 47 14.61 -18.95 -1.26
CA ASN A 47 13.39 -19.68 -0.96
C ASN A 47 12.39 -18.70 -0.36
N ILE A 48 11.31 -18.45 -1.08
CA ILE A 48 10.25 -17.53 -0.66
C ILE A 48 9.01 -18.29 -0.23
N GLU A 49 8.32 -17.74 0.77
CA GLU A 49 6.97 -18.13 1.12
C GLU A 49 5.98 -17.56 0.10
N VAL A 50 5.15 -18.44 -0.43
CA VAL A 50 4.08 -18.12 -1.36
C VAL A 50 2.75 -18.21 -0.59
N PRO A 51 2.12 -17.06 -0.29
CA PRO A 51 0.76 -17.04 0.25
C PRO A 51 -0.24 -17.41 -0.85
N SER A 52 -1.35 -18.03 -0.47
CA SER A 52 -2.50 -18.23 -1.34
C SER A 52 -3.21 -16.90 -1.59
N LEU A 53 -3.96 -16.82 -2.69
CA LEU A 53 -4.78 -15.63 -2.99
C LEU A 53 -5.81 -15.32 -1.90
N GLU A 54 -6.31 -16.34 -1.21
CA GLU A 54 -7.24 -16.15 -0.09
C GLU A 54 -6.53 -15.51 1.10
N GLU A 55 -5.32 -15.98 1.44
CA GLU A 55 -4.48 -15.39 2.49
C GLU A 55 -4.12 -13.93 2.17
N VAL A 56 -3.74 -13.63 0.92
CA VAL A 56 -3.44 -12.26 0.47
C VAL A 56 -4.67 -11.34 0.63
N LYS A 57 -5.85 -11.80 0.19
CA LYS A 57 -7.09 -11.04 0.31
C LYS A 57 -7.48 -10.81 1.77
N ALA A 58 -7.38 -11.84 2.60
CA ALA A 58 -7.68 -11.74 4.02
C ALA A 58 -6.77 -10.71 4.72
N GLN A 59 -5.47 -10.73 4.43
CA GLN A 59 -4.51 -9.74 4.96
C GLN A 59 -4.86 -8.32 4.51
N ALA A 60 -5.19 -8.13 3.23
CA ALA A 60 -5.61 -6.82 2.71
C ALA A 60 -6.88 -6.31 3.42
N THR A 61 -7.88 -7.17 3.63
CA THR A 61 -9.10 -6.81 4.35
C THR A 61 -8.79 -6.41 5.79
N SER A 62 -8.01 -7.21 6.52
CA SER A 62 -7.65 -6.90 7.91
C SER A 62 -6.83 -5.60 8.02
N ALA A 63 -5.93 -5.33 7.08
CA ALA A 63 -5.16 -4.08 7.06
C ALA A 63 -6.06 -2.85 6.85
N ILE A 64 -7.05 -2.95 5.96
CA ILE A 64 -8.06 -1.91 5.74
C ILE A 64 -8.89 -1.70 7.00
N GLU A 65 -9.42 -2.77 7.61
CA GLU A 65 -10.23 -2.70 8.83
C GLU A 65 -9.47 -2.07 10.00
N SER A 66 -8.21 -2.45 10.19
CA SER A 66 -7.33 -1.85 11.20
C SER A 66 -7.15 -0.36 10.95
N THR A 67 -6.88 0.05 9.70
CA THR A 67 -6.70 1.45 9.34
C THR A 67 -7.98 2.25 9.56
N LEU A 68 -9.13 1.72 9.14
CA LEU A 68 -10.43 2.35 9.34
C LEU A 68 -10.76 2.50 10.82
N SER A 69 -10.41 1.51 11.65
CA SER A 69 -10.60 1.57 13.10
C SER A 69 -9.73 2.64 13.77
N GLN A 70 -8.56 2.95 13.20
CA GLN A 70 -7.65 3.99 13.68
C GLN A 70 -8.04 5.40 13.22
N LEU A 71 -8.75 5.52 12.09
CA LEU A 71 -9.23 6.80 11.58
C LEU A 71 -10.45 7.28 12.40
N ASN A 72 -10.21 8.16 13.38
CA ASN A 72 -11.30 8.83 14.11
C ASN A 72 -11.85 10.02 13.30
N ILE A 73 -12.68 9.72 12.30
CA ILE A 73 -13.29 10.72 11.40
C ILE A 73 -14.21 11.70 12.17
N GLN A 74 -14.64 11.34 13.39
CA GLN A 74 -15.51 12.19 14.21
C GLN A 74 -14.83 13.42 14.81
N SER A 75 -13.49 13.47 14.84
CA SER A 75 -12.73 14.61 15.36
C SER A 75 -12.08 15.46 14.27
N LEU A 76 -12.47 15.28 13.00
CA LEU A 76 -12.01 16.16 11.91
C LEU A 76 -12.59 17.57 12.12
N ASP A 77 -11.78 18.45 12.69
CA ASP A 77 -12.10 19.88 12.77
C ASP A 77 -11.98 20.51 11.39
N LEU A 78 -13.13 20.74 10.74
CA LEU A 78 -13.22 21.41 9.45
C LEU A 78 -13.29 22.94 9.60
N SER A 79 -13.09 23.46 10.82
CA SER A 79 -13.15 24.89 11.11
C SER A 79 -12.06 25.66 10.36
N ALA A 80 -10.93 25.01 10.06
CA ALA A 80 -9.85 25.55 9.23
C ALA A 80 -10.18 25.68 7.73
N ILE A 81 -11.23 25.02 7.23
CA ILE A 81 -11.63 25.05 5.82
C ILE A 81 -12.71 26.11 5.56
N ARG A 82 -13.45 26.51 6.60
CA ARG A 82 -14.41 27.61 6.50
C ARG A 82 -13.63 28.91 6.42
N GLY A 83 -13.52 29.45 5.20
CA GLY A 83 -13.15 30.84 5.00
C GLY A 83 -13.99 31.74 5.92
N PRO A 84 -13.44 32.87 6.38
CA PRO A 84 -14.05 33.65 7.44
C PRO A 84 -15.43 34.15 7.01
N ALA A 85 -16.47 33.59 7.62
CA ALA A 85 -17.86 33.71 7.17
C ALA A 85 -18.47 35.11 7.37
N SER A 86 -17.68 36.13 7.68
CA SER A 86 -18.16 37.51 7.83
C SER A 86 -17.04 38.55 7.84
N LEU A 87 -16.02 38.42 6.99
CA LEU A 87 -15.11 39.56 6.76
C LEU A 87 -15.87 40.67 6.04
N SER A 88 -15.78 41.89 6.57
CA SER A 88 -16.17 43.07 5.81
C SER A 88 -15.31 43.18 4.55
N ALA A 89 -15.82 43.83 3.50
CA ALA A 89 -15.08 44.00 2.24
C ALA A 89 -13.67 44.59 2.43
N SER A 90 -13.47 45.40 3.48
CA SER A 90 -12.17 45.98 3.85
C SER A 90 -11.16 44.94 4.34
N GLN A 91 -11.61 43.92 5.08
CA GLN A 91 -10.72 42.88 5.61
C GLN A 91 -10.33 41.84 4.56
N LEU A 92 -11.11 41.70 3.48
CA LEU A 92 -10.74 40.87 2.33
C LEU A 92 -9.58 41.48 1.53
N ILE A 93 -9.46 42.81 1.51
CA ILE A 93 -8.39 43.52 0.80
C ILE A 93 -7.05 43.36 1.52
N GLU A 94 -7.04 43.33 2.86
CA GLU A 94 -5.82 43.10 3.66
C GLU A 94 -5.22 41.71 3.49
N TRP A 95 -6.02 40.73 3.07
CA TRP A 95 -5.55 39.36 2.87
C TRP A 95 -4.95 39.12 1.47
N LEU A 96 -5.19 40.04 0.52
CA LEU A 96 -4.76 39.94 -0.87
C LEU A 96 -3.53 40.80 -1.22
N LEU A 97 -2.98 41.53 -0.25
CA LEU A 97 -1.75 42.34 -0.35
C LEU A 97 -0.65 41.73 0.52
#